data_AF-A0A136IKL5-F1
#
_entry.id   AF-A0A136IKL5-F1
#
_cell.length_a   1.000
_cell.length_b   1.000
_cell.length_c   1.000
_cell.angle_alpha   90.00
_cell.angle_beta   90.00
_cell.angle_gamma   90.00
#
_symmetry.space_group_name_H-M   'P 1'
#
loop_
_entity.id
_entity.type
_entity.pdbx_description
1 polymer ?
#
loop_
_entity_poly.entity_id
_entity_poly.type
_entity_poly.pdbx_seq_one_letter_code
_entity_poly.pdbx_strand_id
1 'polypeptide(L)'
;MPNDQAREFGEDVEDEIPLQQKRPFGSGLRRTQVAFVPASTGPLITTDEAATAKPSRSIADMYLSLVLPNLAAKSTGEEPFGSHQDSMVCEVCKLPINGDLDPAPRLHEASIAHQLCLAHSHPPSALNRSRMGLKVLQTQGWDPDSRAGLGTEGQGMAYPIKAKPKDDTLGIGVKVPKDLPPKKEKPAKMDAGRVRKAAAEDRKRNDRLRQQLFSSTDVDKYLGS
;
A
#
# COMPACT_ATOMS: atom_id res chain seq x y z
N MET A 1 -34.20 -21.53 -65.90
CA MET A 1 -33.15 -20.85 -65.10
C MET A 1 -33.39 -19.35 -65.21
N PRO A 2 -33.11 -18.51 -64.20
CA PRO A 2 -33.72 -18.39 -62.86
C PRO A 2 -34.13 -16.92 -62.58
N ASN A 3 -34.84 -16.61 -61.48
CA ASN A 3 -34.47 -15.46 -60.63
C ASN A 3 -35.18 -15.50 -59.26
N ASP A 4 -34.43 -15.95 -58.25
CA ASP A 4 -34.70 -15.76 -56.83
C ASP A 4 -33.99 -14.47 -56.39
N GLN A 5 -34.72 -13.46 -55.93
CA GLN A 5 -34.15 -12.35 -55.16
C GLN A 5 -35.23 -11.75 -54.24
N ALA A 6 -35.37 -12.36 -53.07
CA ALA A 6 -36.05 -11.76 -51.93
C ALA A 6 -35.11 -11.88 -50.73
N ARG A 7 -34.23 -10.89 -50.58
CA ARG A 7 -33.55 -10.58 -49.32
C ARG A 7 -32.78 -9.27 -49.47
N GLU A 8 -32.70 -8.54 -48.35
CA GLU A 8 -31.74 -7.45 -48.09
C GLU A 8 -32.23 -6.02 -48.34
N PHE A 9 -33.17 -5.56 -47.50
CA PHE A 9 -33.33 -4.14 -47.13
C PHE A 9 -33.73 -4.09 -45.65
N GLY A 10 -32.76 -3.95 -44.74
CA GLY A 10 -33.07 -4.00 -43.31
C GLY A 10 -31.98 -3.61 -42.32
N GLU A 11 -30.93 -2.88 -42.72
CA GLU A 11 -29.87 -2.48 -41.78
C GLU A 11 -29.57 -0.97 -41.68
N ASP A 12 -30.14 -0.11 -42.54
CA ASP A 12 -29.70 1.30 -42.62
C ASP A 12 -30.57 2.34 -41.85
N VAL A 13 -31.60 1.93 -41.10
CA VAL A 13 -32.56 2.88 -40.48
C VAL A 13 -32.23 3.23 -39.00
N GLU A 14 -31.29 2.53 -38.37
CA GLU A 14 -31.02 2.73 -36.93
C GLU A 14 -30.04 3.88 -36.62
N ASP A 15 -29.32 4.38 -37.63
CA ASP A 15 -28.25 5.37 -37.44
C ASP A 15 -28.70 6.83 -37.60
N GLU A 16 -29.89 7.10 -38.15
CA GLU A 16 -30.42 8.46 -38.37
C GLU A 16 -31.30 8.99 -37.21
N ILE A 17 -31.42 8.24 -36.11
CA ILE A 17 -32.25 8.62 -34.97
C ILE A 17 -31.47 9.54 -34.01
N PRO A 18 -31.97 10.75 -33.69
CA PRO A 18 -31.35 11.66 -32.72
C PRO A 18 -31.10 11.00 -31.36
N LEU A 19 -29.98 11.37 -30.71
CA LEU A 19 -29.48 10.70 -29.51
C LEU A 19 -30.51 10.60 -28.36
N GLN A 20 -31.41 11.58 -28.23
CA GLN A 20 -32.45 11.59 -27.20
C GLN A 20 -33.56 10.55 -27.40
N GLN A 21 -33.74 10.05 -28.63
CA GLN A 21 -34.75 9.04 -28.98
C GLN A 21 -34.16 7.63 -29.09
N LYS A 22 -32.84 7.46 -28.92
CA LYS A 22 -32.21 6.14 -28.87
C LYS A 22 -32.58 5.44 -27.56
N ARG A 23 -32.92 4.15 -27.66
CA ARG A 23 -33.25 3.32 -26.49
C ARG A 23 -32.05 3.27 -25.53
N PRO A 24 -32.29 3.26 -24.20
CA PRO A 24 -31.21 3.16 -23.23
C PRO A 24 -30.43 1.86 -23.43
N PHE A 25 -29.10 1.97 -23.39
CA PHE A 25 -28.17 0.84 -23.52
C PHE A 25 -28.54 -0.25 -22.50
N GLY A 26 -28.86 -1.45 -23.01
CA GLY A 26 -29.27 -2.61 -22.21
C GLY A 26 -30.67 -3.13 -22.49
N SER A 27 -31.53 -2.36 -23.17
CA SER A 27 -32.90 -2.77 -23.53
C SER A 27 -33.02 -3.19 -25.00
N GLY A 28 -32.33 -4.25 -25.41
CA GLY A 28 -32.51 -4.79 -26.76
C GLY A 28 -31.52 -5.82 -27.28
N LEU A 29 -30.36 -6.01 -26.64
CA LEU A 29 -29.41 -7.03 -27.10
C LEU A 29 -29.72 -8.37 -26.42
N ARG A 30 -30.33 -9.31 -27.15
CA ARG A 30 -30.49 -10.71 -26.73
C ARG A 30 -29.10 -11.34 -26.56
N ARG A 31 -28.52 -11.20 -25.37
CA ARG A 31 -27.32 -11.94 -24.99
C ARG A 31 -27.74 -13.37 -24.67
N THR A 32 -27.14 -14.35 -25.34
CA THR A 32 -27.24 -15.75 -24.95
C THR A 32 -26.75 -15.88 -23.51
N GLN A 33 -27.60 -16.42 -22.62
CA GLN A 33 -27.17 -16.72 -21.25
C GLN A 33 -26.10 -17.79 -21.31
N VAL A 34 -25.00 -17.57 -20.58
CA VAL A 34 -23.97 -18.59 -20.41
C VAL A 34 -24.56 -19.70 -19.54
N ALA A 35 -24.61 -20.92 -20.09
CA ALA A 35 -25.00 -22.10 -19.32
C ALA A 35 -23.84 -22.53 -18.43
N PHE A 36 -24.03 -22.45 -17.12
CA PHE A 36 -23.09 -23.02 -16.16
C PHE A 36 -23.23 -24.54 -16.19
N VAL A 37 -22.21 -25.22 -16.72
CA VAL A 37 -22.11 -26.67 -16.66
C VAL A 37 -21.56 -27.04 -15.28
N PRO A 38 -22.27 -27.84 -14.46
CA PRO A 38 -21.73 -28.37 -13.22
C PRO A 38 -20.46 -29.17 -13.50
N ALA A 39 -19.39 -28.92 -12.75
CA ALA A 39 -18.20 -29.77 -12.83
C ALA A 39 -18.62 -31.20 -12.47
N SER A 40 -18.28 -32.13 -13.37
CA SER A 40 -18.66 -33.55 -13.31
C SER A 40 -18.52 -34.14 -11.90
N THR A 41 -19.49 -34.96 -11.53
CA THR A 41 -19.63 -35.67 -10.25
C THR A 41 -18.32 -36.32 -9.78
N GLY A 42 -17.64 -35.63 -8.86
CA GLY A 42 -16.52 -36.15 -8.08
C GLY A 42 -16.37 -35.27 -6.83
N PRO A 43 -16.25 -35.85 -5.62
CA PRO A 43 -16.02 -35.05 -4.42
C PRO A 43 -14.72 -34.28 -4.58
N LEU A 44 -14.80 -32.95 -4.47
CA LEU A 44 -13.64 -32.10 -4.36
C LEU A 44 -12.99 -32.40 -3.01
N ILE A 45 -11.76 -32.92 -3.04
CA ILE A 45 -10.92 -33.16 -1.86
C ILE A 45 -10.43 -31.81 -1.35
N THR A 46 -11.33 -31.03 -0.77
CA THR A 46 -11.01 -29.80 -0.03
C THR A 46 -11.89 -29.73 1.21
N THR A 47 -11.90 -30.82 1.99
CA THR A 47 -12.17 -30.93 3.44
C THR A 47 -12.63 -32.36 3.71
N ASP A 48 -11.75 -33.34 3.54
CA ASP A 48 -11.95 -34.63 4.17
C ASP A 48 -11.12 -34.65 5.45
N GLU A 49 -11.82 -34.66 6.58
CA GLU A 49 -11.26 -35.01 7.88
C GLU A 49 -10.49 -36.33 7.74
N ALA A 50 -9.19 -36.26 7.94
CA ALA A 50 -8.34 -37.44 7.97
C ALA A 50 -8.83 -38.36 9.09
N ALA A 51 -9.24 -39.55 8.68
CA ALA A 51 -9.62 -40.65 9.54
C ALA A 51 -8.56 -40.92 10.63
N THR A 52 -9.09 -41.30 11.78
CA THR A 52 -8.42 -41.80 12.98
C THR A 52 -7.24 -42.74 12.69
N ALA A 53 -6.03 -42.22 12.85
CA ALA A 53 -4.87 -43.00 13.27
C ALA A 53 -4.15 -42.21 14.35
N LYS A 54 -3.78 -42.88 15.45
CA LYS A 54 -3.07 -42.26 16.58
C LYS A 54 -1.84 -41.52 16.03
N PRO A 55 -1.67 -40.21 16.28
CA PRO A 55 -0.50 -39.51 15.80
C PRO A 55 0.72 -40.11 16.48
N SER A 56 1.60 -40.74 15.70
CA SER A 56 3.00 -40.87 16.12
C SER A 56 3.49 -39.46 16.45
N ARG A 57 4.22 -39.31 17.56
CA ARG A 57 4.72 -38.01 18.03
C ARG A 57 5.27 -37.23 16.83
N SER A 58 4.62 -36.10 16.54
CA SER A 58 4.97 -35.24 15.42
C SER A 58 6.45 -34.90 15.52
N ILE A 59 7.19 -35.08 14.42
CA ILE A 59 8.62 -34.73 14.33
C ILE A 59 8.86 -33.28 14.81
N ALA A 60 7.90 -32.38 14.58
CA ALA A 60 7.94 -31.01 15.06
C ALA A 60 8.07 -30.91 16.59
N ASP A 61 7.47 -31.84 17.33
CA ASP A 61 7.49 -31.89 18.80
C ASP A 61 8.87 -32.34 19.33
N MET A 62 9.55 -33.23 18.60
CA MET A 62 10.95 -33.57 18.89
C MET A 62 11.88 -32.38 18.64
N TYR A 63 11.73 -31.67 17.51
CA TYR A 63 12.54 -30.48 17.25
C TYR A 63 12.27 -29.37 18.28
N LEU A 64 11.03 -29.18 18.70
CA LEU A 64 10.68 -28.24 19.77
C LEU A 64 11.34 -28.60 21.10
N SER A 65 11.39 -29.88 21.47
CA SER A 65 12.08 -30.32 22.71
C SER A 65 13.58 -30.07 22.70
N LEU A 66 14.24 -30.19 21.53
CA LEU A 66 15.67 -29.92 21.38
C LEU A 66 15.98 -28.42 21.46
N VAL A 67 15.11 -27.59 20.89
CA VAL A 67 15.33 -26.14 20.77
C VAL A 67 14.87 -25.39 22.03
N LEU A 68 13.87 -25.91 22.74
CA LEU A 68 13.27 -25.28 23.94
C LEU A 68 13.26 -26.25 25.15
N PRO A 69 14.43 -26.67 25.68
CA PRO A 69 14.51 -27.69 26.73
C PRO A 69 13.81 -27.30 28.04
N ASN A 70 13.60 -25.99 28.29
CA ASN A 70 13.00 -25.49 29.53
C ASN A 70 11.46 -25.54 29.59
N LEU A 71 10.78 -25.93 28.50
CA LEU A 71 9.31 -26.09 28.49
C LEU A 71 8.88 -27.53 28.80
N ALA A 72 9.71 -28.53 28.46
CA ALA A 72 9.43 -29.94 28.74
C ALA A 72 9.53 -30.31 30.23
N ALA A 73 10.31 -29.55 31.01
CA ALA A 73 10.44 -29.77 32.47
C ALA A 73 9.25 -29.21 33.28
N LYS A 74 8.28 -28.54 32.65
CA LYS A 74 7.14 -27.90 33.32
C LYS A 74 5.78 -28.55 33.03
N SER A 75 5.72 -29.63 32.26
CA SER A 75 4.45 -30.25 31.81
C SER A 75 4.08 -31.57 32.51
N THR A 76 4.49 -31.76 33.76
CA THR A 76 3.86 -32.73 34.68
C THR A 76 3.35 -31.98 35.89
N GLY A 77 2.17 -31.41 35.72
CA GLY A 77 1.38 -30.73 36.73
C GLY A 77 0.02 -30.46 36.12
N GLU A 78 -0.91 -31.38 36.36
CA GLU A 78 -2.34 -31.11 36.21
C GLU A 78 -2.67 -29.92 37.13
N GLU A 79 -3.06 -28.79 36.54
CA GLU A 79 -3.75 -27.74 37.27
C GLU A 79 -5.02 -27.39 36.48
N PRO A 80 -6.17 -27.26 37.17
CA PRO A 80 -7.46 -27.15 36.54
C PRO A 80 -7.61 -25.81 35.82
N PHE A 81 -8.13 -25.92 34.60
CA PHE A 81 -8.75 -24.85 33.83
C PHE A 81 -9.82 -24.17 34.70
N GLY A 82 -9.51 -22.98 35.24
CA GLY A 82 -10.49 -22.26 36.06
C GLY A 82 -9.91 -21.24 37.03
N SER A 83 -9.23 -20.22 36.54
CA SER A 83 -9.36 -18.91 37.17
C SER A 83 -9.48 -17.87 36.07
N HIS A 84 -10.58 -17.11 36.12
CA HIS A 84 -10.68 -15.83 35.44
C HIS A 84 -9.56 -14.94 36.01
N GLN A 85 -8.37 -15.02 35.43
CA GLN A 85 -7.43 -13.93 35.58
C GLN A 85 -8.02 -12.77 34.79
N ASP A 86 -8.36 -11.71 35.50
CA ASP A 86 -8.80 -10.44 34.94
C ASP A 86 -7.68 -9.88 34.05
N SER A 87 -7.60 -10.38 32.82
CA SER A 87 -6.74 -9.83 31.79
C SER A 87 -7.25 -8.43 31.48
N MET A 88 -6.53 -7.42 31.99
CA MET A 88 -6.84 -6.04 31.66
C MET A 88 -6.59 -5.85 30.16
N VAL A 89 -7.65 -5.59 29.41
CA VAL A 89 -7.55 -5.30 27.98
C VAL A 89 -7.18 -3.83 27.82
N CYS A 90 -6.11 -3.58 27.08
CA CYS A 90 -5.67 -2.24 26.70
C CYS A 90 -6.73 -1.55 25.83
N GLU A 91 -7.18 -0.34 26.19
CA GLU A 91 -8.19 0.40 25.41
C GLU A 91 -7.69 0.86 24.04
N VAL A 92 -6.40 1.18 23.94
CA VAL A 92 -5.75 1.69 22.72
C VAL A 92 -5.56 0.58 21.68
N CYS A 93 -5.10 -0.57 22.13
CA CYS A 93 -4.57 -1.63 21.30
C CYS A 93 -5.41 -2.92 21.35
N LYS A 94 -6.39 -2.98 22.25
CA LYS A 94 -7.36 -4.08 22.42
C LYS A 94 -6.71 -5.46 22.58
N LEU A 95 -5.51 -5.48 23.14
CA LEU A 95 -4.76 -6.70 23.46
C LEU A 95 -4.83 -6.97 24.98
N PRO A 96 -4.91 -8.24 25.39
CA PRO A 96 -4.87 -8.60 26.81
C PRO A 96 -3.46 -8.36 27.38
N ILE A 97 -3.38 -7.64 28.49
CA ILE A 97 -2.15 -7.45 29.26
C ILE A 97 -2.08 -8.60 30.27
N ASN A 98 -1.23 -9.60 30.03
CA ASN A 98 -1.04 -10.71 30.96
C ASN A 98 -0.28 -10.19 32.20
N GLY A 99 -0.95 -10.20 33.35
CA GLY A 99 -0.51 -9.56 34.59
C GLY A 99 0.56 -10.30 35.39
N ASP A 100 1.12 -11.40 34.91
CA ASP A 100 1.98 -12.27 35.72
C ASP A 100 3.43 -11.77 35.89
N LEU A 101 3.81 -10.66 35.23
CA LEU A 101 5.14 -10.06 35.34
C LEU A 101 5.01 -8.53 35.49
N ASP A 102 5.07 -8.04 36.73
CA ASP A 102 5.13 -6.60 37.04
C ASP A 102 6.33 -5.92 36.35
N PRO A 103 6.22 -4.71 35.76
CA PRO A 103 5.08 -3.79 35.70
C PRO A 103 4.37 -3.87 34.33
N ALA A 104 3.36 -4.73 34.25
CA ALA A 104 2.70 -5.12 33.00
C ALA A 104 2.04 -3.97 32.18
N PRO A 105 1.41 -2.91 32.75
CA PRO A 105 0.78 -1.87 31.93
C PRO A 105 1.78 -0.85 31.40
N ARG A 106 2.78 -0.42 32.18
CA ARG A 106 3.76 0.58 31.74
C ARG A 106 4.75 0.05 30.70
N LEU A 107 5.18 -1.21 30.84
CA LEU A 107 5.99 -1.86 29.80
C LEU A 107 5.19 -2.12 28.53
N HIS A 108 3.91 -2.47 28.69
CA HIS A 108 3.00 -2.59 27.57
C HIS A 108 2.81 -1.24 26.85
N GLU A 109 2.57 -0.14 27.58
CA GLU A 109 2.45 1.22 27.03
C GLU A 109 3.74 1.71 26.35
N ALA A 110 4.91 1.34 26.90
CA ALA A 110 6.21 1.65 26.31
C ALA A 110 6.59 0.73 25.13
N SER A 111 5.85 -0.36 24.91
CA SER A 111 6.08 -1.26 23.79
C SER A 111 5.81 -0.55 22.47
N ILE A 112 6.67 -0.76 21.48
CA ILE A 112 6.52 -0.20 20.13
C ILE A 112 5.15 -0.55 19.53
N ALA A 113 4.64 -1.76 19.81
CA ALA A 113 3.31 -2.17 19.35
C ALA A 113 2.20 -1.26 19.90
N HIS A 114 2.25 -0.92 21.19
CA HIS A 114 1.28 -0.01 21.80
C HIS A 114 1.48 1.42 21.28
N GLN A 115 2.74 1.89 21.21
CA GLN A 115 3.08 3.23 20.73
C GLN A 115 2.56 3.46 19.30
N LEU A 116 2.63 2.45 18.42
CA LEU A 116 2.12 2.53 17.05
C LEU A 116 0.59 2.55 16.97
N CYS A 117 -0.11 2.01 17.97
CA CYS A 117 -1.58 2.04 18.04
C CYS A 117 -2.14 3.34 18.62
N LEU A 118 -1.31 4.18 19.25
CA LEU A 118 -1.75 5.47 19.76
C LEU A 118 -2.21 6.39 18.61
N ALA A 119 -3.20 7.24 18.89
CA ALA A 119 -3.56 8.33 18.00
C ALA A 119 -2.40 9.33 17.95
N HIS A 120 -1.57 9.25 16.91
CA HIS A 120 -0.43 10.12 16.76
C HIS A 120 -0.91 11.52 16.39
N SER A 121 -0.52 12.53 17.16
CA SER A 121 -0.69 13.92 16.75
C SER A 121 0.07 14.14 15.44
N HIS A 122 -0.62 14.56 14.40
CA HIS A 122 0.05 14.94 13.17
C HIS A 122 0.67 16.34 13.33
N PRO A 123 1.95 16.53 12.94
CA PRO A 123 2.51 17.87 12.92
C PRO A 123 1.66 18.74 12.00
N PRO A 124 1.46 20.02 12.35
CA PRO A 124 0.65 20.91 11.54
C PRO A 124 1.18 20.94 10.11
N SER A 125 0.28 20.94 9.14
CA SER A 125 0.62 21.02 7.74
C SER A 125 1.46 22.28 7.46
N ALA A 126 2.43 22.16 6.56
CA ALA A 126 3.29 23.26 6.12
C ALA A 126 2.56 24.32 5.27
N LEU A 127 1.22 24.25 5.20
CA LEU A 127 0.41 25.20 4.46
C LEU A 127 0.40 26.55 5.20
N ASN A 128 0.57 27.62 4.43
CA ASN A 128 0.55 28.97 4.96
C ASN A 128 -0.91 29.36 5.30
N ARG A 129 -1.23 29.43 6.60
CA ARG A 129 -2.58 29.76 7.10
C ARG A 129 -3.04 31.19 6.76
N SER A 130 -2.13 32.07 6.35
CA SER A 130 -2.43 33.45 5.93
C SER A 130 -3.02 33.55 4.51
N ARG A 131 -2.94 32.48 3.70
CA ARG A 131 -3.46 32.53 2.32
C ARG A 131 -4.98 32.63 2.34
N MET A 132 -5.52 33.58 1.59
CA MET A 132 -6.97 33.82 1.51
C MET A 132 -7.74 32.54 1.14
N GLY A 133 -7.25 31.74 0.18
CA GLY A 133 -7.89 30.49 -0.22
C GLY A 133 -8.04 29.48 0.92
N LEU A 134 -7.02 29.35 1.78
CA LEU A 134 -7.09 28.46 2.95
C LEU A 134 -8.05 29.01 4.00
N LYS A 135 -8.07 30.33 4.21
CA LYS A 135 -9.02 30.98 5.12
C LYS A 135 -10.47 30.74 4.68
N VAL A 136 -10.76 30.82 3.38
CA VAL A 136 -12.09 30.52 2.83
C VAL A 136 -12.47 29.05 3.07
N LEU A 137 -11.56 28.11 2.80
CA LEU A 137 -11.80 26.68 3.07
C LEU A 137 -12.05 26.42 4.56
N GLN A 138 -11.27 27.05 5.44
CA GLN A 138 -11.46 26.95 6.88
C GLN A 138 -12.80 27.51 7.35
N THR A 139 -13.28 28.62 6.77
CA THR A 139 -14.63 29.15 7.08
C THR A 139 -15.74 28.21 6.62
N GLN A 140 -15.48 27.37 5.62
CA GLN A 140 -16.40 26.32 5.15
C GLN A 140 -16.26 25.02 5.97
N GLY A 141 -15.46 25.02 7.04
CA GLY A 141 -15.29 23.87 7.92
C GLY A 141 -14.23 22.86 7.46
N TRP A 142 -13.42 23.19 6.45
CA TRP A 142 -12.31 22.33 6.04
C TRP A 142 -11.07 22.57 6.92
N ASP A 143 -10.61 21.52 7.60
CA ASP A 143 -9.43 21.57 8.46
C ASP A 143 -8.15 21.10 7.73
N PRO A 144 -7.13 21.96 7.58
CA PRO A 144 -5.89 21.60 6.89
C PRO A 144 -5.09 20.48 7.56
N ASP A 145 -5.27 20.25 8.86
CA ASP A 145 -4.48 19.27 9.62
C ASP A 145 -5.22 17.92 9.77
N SER A 146 -6.50 17.86 9.40
CA SER A 146 -7.33 16.64 9.41
C SER A 146 -6.89 15.55 8.42
N ARG A 147 -6.04 15.90 7.44
CA ARG A 147 -5.60 15.04 6.31
C ARG A 147 -6.76 14.45 5.48
N ALA A 148 -7.98 14.95 5.68
CA ALA A 148 -9.16 14.55 4.94
C ALA A 148 -9.26 15.31 3.61
N GLY A 149 -9.84 14.66 2.62
CA GLY A 149 -10.19 15.30 1.37
C GLY A 149 -11.33 16.31 1.52
N LEU A 150 -11.66 16.97 0.42
CA LEU A 150 -12.90 17.74 0.34
C LEU A 150 -14.09 16.79 0.12
N GLY A 151 -15.26 17.12 0.66
CA GLY A 151 -16.49 16.33 0.51
C GLY A 151 -17.20 16.13 1.84
N THR A 152 -18.41 15.57 1.82
CA THR A 152 -19.26 15.37 3.01
C THR A 152 -18.59 14.48 4.06
N GLU A 153 -17.96 13.40 3.62
CA GLU A 153 -17.20 12.47 4.46
C GLU A 153 -15.67 12.59 4.23
N GLY A 154 -15.22 13.68 3.59
CA GLY A 154 -13.81 13.85 3.24
C GLY A 154 -13.29 12.89 2.16
N GLN A 155 -14.18 12.39 1.29
CA GLN A 155 -13.87 11.39 0.23
C GLN A 155 -12.98 11.93 -0.90
N GLY A 156 -12.81 13.25 -1.03
CA GLY A 156 -12.02 13.86 -2.08
C GLY A 156 -10.53 13.56 -1.98
N MET A 157 -9.78 13.87 -3.03
CA MET A 157 -8.31 13.77 -2.99
C MET A 157 -7.74 14.91 -2.15
N ALA A 158 -6.96 14.57 -1.12
CA ALA A 158 -6.27 15.55 -0.27
C ALA A 158 -5.08 16.24 -0.98
N TYR A 159 -4.46 15.55 -1.93
CA TYR A 159 -3.27 16.05 -2.63
C TYR A 159 -3.54 16.24 -4.13
N PRO A 160 -2.94 17.26 -4.76
CA PRO A 160 -3.02 17.45 -6.20
C PRO A 160 -2.49 16.24 -6.97
N ILE A 161 -3.19 15.86 -8.05
CA ILE A 161 -2.71 14.83 -8.98
C ILE A 161 -1.47 15.37 -9.70
N LYS A 162 -0.39 14.61 -9.67
CA LYS A 162 0.81 14.91 -10.46
C LYS A 162 0.57 14.47 -11.90
N ALA A 163 0.47 15.42 -12.82
CA ALA A 163 0.37 15.12 -14.25
C ALA A 163 1.71 14.57 -14.76
N LYS A 164 1.66 13.47 -15.50
CA LYS A 164 2.83 12.94 -16.21
C LYS A 164 3.03 13.79 -17.47
N PRO A 165 4.17 14.50 -17.63
CA PRO A 165 4.43 15.24 -18.84
C PRO A 165 4.56 14.27 -20.02
N LYS A 166 4.06 14.70 -21.17
CA LYS A 166 4.28 14.02 -22.44
C LYS A 166 5.39 14.76 -23.17
N ASP A 167 6.58 14.20 -23.15
CA ASP A 167 7.74 14.78 -23.83
C ASP A 167 7.81 14.37 -25.31
N ASP A 168 6.87 13.54 -25.76
CA ASP A 168 6.79 13.05 -27.14
C ASP A 168 6.12 14.07 -28.07
N THR A 169 6.68 14.23 -29.27
CA THR A 169 6.08 15.02 -30.37
C THR A 169 4.94 14.29 -31.08
N LEU A 170 4.62 13.06 -30.69
CA LEU A 170 3.55 12.27 -31.30
C LEU A 170 2.16 12.76 -30.85
N GLY A 171 1.12 12.48 -31.64
CA GLY A 171 -0.27 12.78 -31.26
C GLY A 171 -0.71 12.08 -29.98
N ILE A 172 -1.65 12.66 -29.22
CA ILE A 172 -2.26 11.99 -28.06
C ILE A 172 -3.05 10.78 -28.59
N GLY A 173 -2.85 9.60 -27.98
CA GLY A 173 -3.50 8.35 -28.42
C GLY A 173 -2.73 7.51 -29.45
N VAL A 174 -1.58 7.97 -29.95
CA VAL A 174 -0.72 7.16 -30.82
C VAL A 174 -0.03 6.07 -29.98
N LYS A 175 -0.36 4.80 -30.24
CA LYS A 175 0.29 3.64 -29.60
C LYS A 175 1.68 3.46 -30.19
N VAL A 176 2.70 3.88 -29.44
CA VAL A 176 4.10 3.63 -29.79
C VAL A 176 4.43 2.17 -29.46
N PRO A 177 4.93 1.38 -30.42
CA PRO A 177 5.43 0.03 -30.13
C PRO A 177 6.47 0.07 -29.00
N LYS A 178 6.35 -0.82 -28.01
CA LYS A 178 7.23 -0.83 -26.82
C LYS A 178 8.68 -1.18 -27.12
N ASP A 179 8.99 -1.65 -28.34
CA ASP A 179 10.30 -2.17 -28.71
C ASP A 179 11.23 -1.12 -29.36
N LEU A 180 10.89 0.17 -29.26
CA LEU A 180 11.76 1.24 -29.76
C LEU A 180 12.93 1.45 -28.79
N PRO A 181 14.18 1.53 -29.31
CA PRO A 181 15.34 1.77 -28.46
C PRO A 181 15.17 3.11 -27.73
N PRO A 182 15.45 3.17 -26.41
CA PRO A 182 15.31 4.39 -25.64
C PRO A 182 16.16 5.49 -26.28
N LYS A 183 15.53 6.64 -26.56
CA LYS A 183 16.21 7.81 -27.10
C LYS A 183 17.26 8.24 -26.08
N LYS A 184 18.53 7.99 -26.38
CA LYS A 184 19.65 8.43 -25.53
C LYS A 184 19.62 9.95 -25.47
N GLU A 185 19.25 10.50 -24.31
CA GLU A 185 19.36 11.92 -24.03
C GLU A 185 20.82 12.31 -24.23
N LYS A 186 21.06 13.26 -25.14
CA LYS A 186 22.41 13.76 -25.38
C LYS A 186 22.82 14.54 -24.13
N PRO A 187 23.95 14.23 -23.49
CA PRO A 187 24.37 14.96 -22.31
C PRO A 187 24.51 16.44 -22.68
N ALA A 188 23.85 17.30 -21.91
CA ALA A 188 23.97 18.74 -22.06
C ALA A 188 25.46 19.11 -21.88
N LYS A 189 26.09 19.60 -22.95
CA LYS A 189 27.49 20.02 -22.91
C LYS A 189 27.56 21.32 -22.11
N MET A 190 28.03 21.25 -20.88
CA MET A 190 28.36 22.45 -20.09
C MET A 190 29.66 23.08 -20.62
N ASP A 191 29.77 24.41 -20.55
CA ASP A 191 31.00 25.11 -20.86
C ASP A 191 32.17 24.63 -19.98
N ALA A 192 33.38 24.59 -20.55
CA ALA A 192 34.57 24.05 -19.87
C ALA A 192 34.86 24.70 -18.50
N GLY A 193 34.56 26.00 -18.35
CA GLY A 193 34.71 26.71 -17.08
C GLY A 193 33.70 26.26 -16.01
N ARG A 194 32.44 26.01 -16.39
CA ARG A 194 31.39 25.53 -15.48
C ARG A 194 31.70 24.10 -15.00
N VAL A 195 32.22 23.26 -15.89
CA VAL A 195 32.66 21.90 -15.53
C VAL A 195 33.75 21.93 -14.46
N ARG A 196 34.76 22.80 -14.61
CA ARG A 196 35.83 22.95 -13.61
C ARG A 196 35.31 23.44 -12.26
N LYS A 197 34.38 24.40 -12.26
CA LYS A 197 33.78 24.94 -11.04
C LYS A 197 32.93 23.89 -10.31
N ALA A 198 32.06 23.19 -11.02
CA ALA A 198 31.24 22.11 -10.45
C ALA A 198 32.11 21.00 -9.86
N ALA A 199 33.16 20.57 -10.57
CA ALA A 199 34.11 19.57 -10.05
C ALA A 199 34.84 20.04 -8.79
N ALA A 200 35.17 21.33 -8.68
CA ALA A 200 35.79 21.90 -7.48
C ALA A 200 34.81 21.96 -6.29
N GLU A 201 33.54 22.31 -6.54
CA GLU A 201 32.48 22.30 -5.52
C GLU A 201 32.17 20.88 -5.03
N ASP A 202 32.12 19.91 -5.94
CA ASP A 202 31.90 18.50 -5.61
C ASP A 202 33.07 17.94 -4.78
N ARG A 203 34.32 18.30 -5.13
CA ARG A 203 35.50 17.97 -4.30
C ARG A 203 35.39 18.53 -2.89
N LYS A 204 35.08 19.83 -2.76
CA LYS A 204 34.89 20.48 -1.44
C LYS A 204 33.76 19.84 -0.64
N ARG A 205 32.65 19.48 -1.30
CA ARG A 205 31.51 18.82 -0.66
C ARG A 205 31.87 17.43 -0.18
N ASN A 206 32.61 16.67 -0.99
CA ASN A 206 33.10 15.34 -0.63
C ASN A 206 34.09 15.41 0.54
N ASP A 207 35.05 16.34 0.50
CA ASP A 207 36.01 16.52 1.59
C ASP A 207 35.29 16.92 2.90
N ARG A 208 34.28 17.79 2.84
CA ARG A 208 33.43 18.11 4.00
C ARG A 208 32.68 16.89 4.53
N LEU A 209 32.12 16.07 3.65
CA LEU A 209 31.40 14.86 4.06
C LEU A 209 32.38 13.85 4.69
N ARG A 210 33.59 13.71 4.13
CA ARG A 210 34.66 12.87 4.67
C ARG A 210 35.08 13.33 6.05
N GLN A 211 35.24 14.64 6.25
CA GLN A 211 35.50 15.20 7.58
C GLN A 211 34.37 14.83 8.53
N GLN A 212 33.10 15.09 8.20
CA GLN A 212 31.98 14.80 9.10
C GLN A 212 31.79 13.31 9.42
N LEU A 213 32.04 12.41 8.47
CA LEU A 213 31.84 10.97 8.65
C LEU A 213 33.03 10.27 9.30
N PHE A 214 34.25 10.72 9.00
CA PHE A 214 35.47 10.06 9.45
C PHE A 214 36.27 10.87 10.49
N SER A 215 35.85 12.08 10.86
CA SER A 215 36.35 12.76 12.06
C SER A 215 35.84 11.99 13.27
N SER A 216 36.73 11.23 13.90
CA SER A 216 36.44 10.69 15.21
C SER A 216 36.85 11.74 16.23
N THR A 217 35.89 12.15 17.06
CA THR A 217 36.09 13.18 18.09
C THR A 217 37.23 12.83 19.05
N ASP A 218 37.54 11.55 19.18
CA ASP A 218 38.62 11.05 20.05
C ASP A 218 40.00 11.18 19.40
N VAL A 219 40.09 11.04 18.07
CA VAL A 219 41.34 11.29 17.33
C VAL A 219 41.64 12.78 17.27
N ASP A 220 40.63 13.63 17.06
CA ASP A 220 40.82 15.09 17.05
C ASP A 220 41.28 15.61 18.43
N LYS A 221 40.68 15.11 19.52
CA LYS A 221 41.13 15.39 20.89
C LYS A 221 42.56 14.93 21.17
N TYR A 222 42.96 13.80 20.59
CA TYR A 222 44.31 13.26 20.76
C TYR A 222 45.35 14.01 19.92
N LEU A 223 44.97 14.54 18.75
CA LEU A 223 45.83 15.29 17.85
C LEU A 223 45.94 16.79 18.21
N GLY A 224 45.16 17.29 19.17
CA GLY A 224 45.29 18.64 19.72
C GLY A 224 44.88 19.76 18.78
N SER A 225 44.00 19.47 17.81
CA SER A 225 43.40 20.45 16.89
C SER A 225 42.06 20.98 17.37
#